data_AF-A0A538IPB2-F1
#
_entry.id   AF-A0A538IPB2-F1
#
_cell.length_a   1.000
_cell.length_b   1.000
_cell.length_c   1.000
_cell.angle_alpha   90.00
_cell.angle_beta   90.00
_cell.angle_gamma   90.00
#
_symmetry.space_group_name_H-M   'P 1'
#
loop_
_entity.id
_entity.type
_entity.pdbx_description
1 polymer ?
#
loop_
_entity_poly.entity_id
_entity_poly.type
_entity_poly.pdbx_seq_one_letter_code
_entity_poly.pdbx_strand_id
1 'polypeptide(L)'
;MAERVEARGPLALIAVSAAPIVLEGRYRLLFAALVRLHRSRRSQWTLAVGSGAVVVVLALLAVRHFATTSWPLSSGHPALLVAAGLLLLFAQAFKAYGWGRLFSAEERPKPLALAAGNGGAALIGMVLPGRFDDAMRVAVVRRYRPCPAGVRALCLSLVMLGLIDSVALAPLALAAAVFAGAGTGVRAGLAVVAVAGVAAAVLIVALPRLVASRRTLRFRLGRWLSPRTTS
;
A
#
# COMPACT_ATOMS: atom_id res chain seq x y z
N MET A 1 45.56 -11.84 60.81
CA MET A 1 44.19 -11.30 60.98
C MET A 1 43.83 -10.64 59.65
N ALA A 2 43.22 -11.36 58.69
CA ALA A 2 41.84 -11.85 58.63
C ALA A 2 40.92 -10.84 57.92
N GLU A 3 40.35 -11.31 56.80
CA GLU A 3 39.03 -10.97 56.23
C GLU A 3 38.75 -9.51 55.79
N ARG A 4 38.14 -9.18 54.64
CA ARG A 4 37.12 -9.88 53.84
C ARG A 4 37.29 -9.65 52.34
N VAL A 5 37.24 -10.74 51.62
CA VAL A 5 36.94 -10.84 50.19
C VAL A 5 35.43 -10.56 50.03
N GLU A 6 35.04 -9.40 49.48
CA GLU A 6 33.68 -9.21 48.96
C GLU A 6 33.70 -9.55 47.47
N ALA A 7 33.59 -10.86 47.19
CA ALA A 7 33.38 -11.39 45.85
C ALA A 7 31.98 -10.99 45.35
N ARG A 8 31.84 -9.77 44.83
CA ARG A 8 30.72 -9.41 43.95
C ARG A 8 30.98 -10.06 42.60
N GLY A 9 30.51 -11.29 42.49
CA GLY A 9 30.97 -12.25 41.51
C GLY A 9 30.74 -11.85 40.04
N PRO A 10 31.62 -12.30 39.13
CA PRO A 10 31.46 -12.18 37.68
C PRO A 10 30.14 -12.79 37.15
N LEU A 11 29.42 -13.55 37.99
CA LEU A 11 28.10 -14.11 37.70
C LEU A 11 27.00 -13.04 37.60
N ALA A 12 27.08 -11.93 38.33
CA ALA A 12 26.09 -10.85 38.23
C ALA A 12 26.21 -10.10 36.88
N LEU A 13 27.43 -9.97 36.36
CA LEU A 13 27.72 -9.31 35.09
C LEU A 13 27.33 -10.19 33.89
N ILE A 14 27.45 -11.52 34.03
CA ILE A 14 26.94 -12.49 33.05
C ILE A 14 25.40 -12.52 33.05
N ALA A 15 24.75 -12.42 34.21
CA ALA A 15 23.29 -12.40 34.31
C ALA A 15 22.65 -11.15 33.68
N VAL A 16 23.30 -9.98 33.80
CA VAL A 16 22.84 -8.73 33.16
C VAL A 16 23.10 -8.74 31.66
N SER A 17 24.18 -9.39 31.18
CA SER A 17 24.50 -9.51 29.76
C SER A 17 23.70 -10.62 29.04
N ALA A 18 23.22 -11.64 29.74
CA ALA A 18 22.42 -12.73 29.17
C ALA A 18 20.92 -12.38 29.08
N ALA A 19 20.44 -11.44 29.90
CA ALA A 19 19.05 -10.97 29.87
C ALA A 19 18.57 -10.41 28.51
N PRO A 20 19.34 -9.57 27.77
CA PRO A 20 18.90 -9.10 26.45
C PRO A 20 18.91 -10.19 25.37
N ILE A 21 19.84 -11.16 25.45
CA ILE A 21 20.01 -12.22 24.44
C ILE A 21 18.89 -13.28 24.54
N VAL A 22 18.48 -13.62 25.76
CA VAL A 22 17.35 -14.54 26.00
C VAL A 22 16.02 -13.89 25.58
N LEU A 23 15.88 -12.56 25.73
CA LEU A 23 14.70 -11.84 25.27
C LEU A 23 14.60 -11.88 23.73
N GLU A 24 15.68 -11.58 23.00
CA GLU A 24 15.71 -11.67 21.53
C GLU A 24 15.42 -13.08 21.00
N GLY A 25 15.94 -14.11 21.67
CA GLY A 25 15.64 -15.51 21.36
C GLY A 25 14.15 -15.85 21.54
N ARG A 26 13.54 -15.41 22.65
CA ARG A 26 12.11 -15.60 22.92
C ARG A 26 11.22 -14.82 21.95
N TYR A 27 11.58 -13.58 21.61
CA TYR A 27 10.86 -12.81 20.60
C TYR A 27 10.95 -13.45 19.23
N ARG A 28 12.13 -13.93 18.79
CA ARG A 28 12.27 -14.65 17.52
C ARG A 28 11.49 -15.96 17.51
N LEU A 29 11.42 -16.68 18.63
CA LEU A 29 10.62 -17.89 18.76
C LEU A 29 9.12 -17.60 18.76
N LEU A 30 8.67 -16.56 19.45
CA LEU A 30 7.27 -16.10 19.41
C LEU A 30 6.90 -15.60 18.02
N PHE A 31 7.77 -14.84 17.36
CA PHE A 31 7.56 -14.37 15.99
C PHE A 31 7.57 -15.54 15.01
N ALA A 32 8.46 -16.52 15.16
CA ALA A 32 8.50 -17.72 14.34
C ALA A 32 7.31 -18.65 14.62
N ALA A 33 6.80 -18.70 15.85
CA ALA A 33 5.62 -19.45 16.25
C ALA A 33 4.35 -18.77 15.73
N LEU A 34 4.24 -17.44 15.83
CA LEU A 34 3.19 -16.63 15.20
C LEU A 34 3.22 -16.75 13.69
N VAL A 35 4.40 -16.72 13.06
CA VAL A 35 4.56 -16.92 11.61
C VAL A 35 4.18 -18.35 11.22
N ARG A 36 4.48 -19.36 12.03
CA ARG A 36 4.05 -20.75 11.80
C ARG A 36 2.55 -20.93 12.00
N LEU A 37 1.97 -20.34 13.04
CA LEU A 37 0.54 -20.36 13.32
C LEU A 37 -0.22 -19.63 12.20
N HIS A 38 0.28 -18.47 11.79
CA HIS A 38 -0.23 -17.68 10.66
C HIS A 38 -0.02 -18.36 9.30
N ARG A 39 0.88 -19.35 9.18
CA ARG A 39 1.06 -20.19 7.98
C ARG A 39 0.16 -21.42 7.98
N SER A 40 -0.51 -21.76 9.08
CA SER A 40 -1.47 -22.86 9.09
C SER A 40 -2.67 -22.50 8.22
N ARG A 41 -2.96 -23.35 7.23
CA ARG A 41 -4.08 -23.17 6.29
C ARG A 41 -5.40 -22.92 7.04
N ARG A 42 -5.59 -23.61 8.17
CA ARG A 42 -6.79 -23.49 9.02
C ARG A 42 -6.85 -22.15 9.75
N SER A 43 -5.73 -21.66 10.27
CA SER A 43 -5.65 -20.34 10.92
C SER A 43 -5.87 -19.19 9.92
N GLN A 44 -5.39 -19.34 8.68
CA GLN A 44 -5.64 -18.34 7.64
C GLN A 44 -7.13 -18.29 7.23
N TRP A 45 -7.79 -19.45 7.14
CA TRP A 45 -9.22 -19.51 6.89
C TRP A 45 -10.03 -18.95 8.05
N THR A 46 -9.68 -19.27 9.30
CA THR A 46 -10.40 -18.70 10.46
C THR A 46 -10.18 -17.20 10.58
N LEU A 47 -8.98 -16.69 10.29
CA LEU A 47 -8.71 -15.25 10.28
C LEU A 47 -9.42 -14.54 9.12
N ALA A 48 -9.44 -15.13 7.92
CA ALA A 48 -10.13 -14.55 6.77
C ALA A 48 -11.65 -14.56 6.95
N VAL A 49 -12.23 -15.67 7.38
CA VAL A 49 -13.66 -15.79 7.68
C VAL A 49 -14.03 -14.93 8.88
N GLY A 50 -13.22 -14.94 9.94
CA GLY A 50 -13.44 -14.12 11.13
C GLY A 50 -13.39 -12.63 10.83
N SER A 51 -12.36 -12.16 10.11
CA SER A 51 -12.28 -10.75 9.70
C SER A 51 -13.40 -10.36 8.73
N GLY A 52 -13.75 -11.23 7.78
CA GLY A 52 -14.90 -11.02 6.89
C GLY A 52 -16.21 -10.91 7.66
N ALA A 53 -16.45 -11.81 8.62
CA ALA A 53 -17.63 -11.78 9.48
C ALA A 53 -17.68 -10.51 10.35
N VAL A 54 -16.55 -10.09 10.91
CA VAL A 54 -16.45 -8.83 11.66
C VAL A 54 -16.80 -7.63 10.79
N VAL A 55 -16.29 -7.56 9.56
CA VAL A 55 -16.63 -6.47 8.62
C VAL A 55 -18.13 -6.47 8.31
N VAL A 56 -18.73 -7.63 8.06
CA VAL A 56 -20.17 -7.76 7.80
C VAL A 56 -20.99 -7.32 9.03
N VAL A 57 -20.61 -7.76 10.23
CA VAL A 57 -21.29 -7.36 11.48
C VAL A 57 -21.16 -5.86 11.71
N LEU A 58 -19.98 -5.28 11.53
CA LEU A 58 -19.77 -3.84 11.66
C LEU A 58 -20.58 -3.05 10.62
N ALA A 59 -20.68 -3.54 9.39
CA ALA A 59 -21.51 -2.93 8.35
C ALA A 59 -23.01 -2.96 8.73
N LEU A 60 -23.51 -4.10 9.23
CA LEU A 60 -24.90 -4.23 9.69
C LEU A 60 -25.18 -3.39 10.93
N LEU A 61 -24.24 -3.32 11.86
CA LEU A 61 -24.33 -2.47 13.05
C LEU A 61 -24.30 -1.00 12.69
N ALA A 62 -23.48 -0.59 11.71
CA ALA A 62 -23.52 0.76 11.17
C ALA A 62 -24.90 1.03 10.55
N VAL A 63 -25.41 0.18 9.65
CA VAL A 63 -26.76 0.35 9.08
C VAL A 63 -27.83 0.48 10.16
N ARG A 64 -27.81 -0.38 11.18
CA ARG A 64 -28.76 -0.35 12.29
C ARG A 64 -28.61 0.89 13.16
N HIS A 65 -27.38 1.24 13.54
CA HIS A 65 -27.08 2.40 14.38
C HIS A 65 -27.50 3.71 13.69
N PHE A 66 -27.31 3.79 12.37
CA PHE A 66 -27.70 4.95 11.58
C PHE A 66 -29.22 4.97 11.33
N ALA A 67 -29.90 3.82 11.38
CA ALA A 67 -31.36 3.73 11.33
C ALA A 67 -32.04 4.15 12.65
N THR A 68 -31.36 3.98 13.80
CA THR A 68 -31.93 4.29 15.13
C THR A 68 -31.45 5.59 15.76
N THR A 69 -30.40 6.21 15.22
CA THR A 69 -29.82 7.46 15.75
C THR A 69 -30.14 8.61 14.80
N SER A 70 -30.69 9.71 15.32
CA SER A 70 -31.03 10.92 14.56
C SER A 70 -29.79 11.48 13.87
N TRP A 71 -29.68 11.21 12.57
CA TRP A 71 -28.46 11.42 11.81
C TRP A 71 -28.32 12.90 11.38
N PRO A 72 -27.13 13.53 11.40
CA PRO A 72 -26.95 14.88 10.83
C PRO A 72 -27.07 14.92 9.29
N LEU A 73 -27.10 13.77 8.62
CA LEU A 73 -27.59 13.60 7.23
C LEU A 73 -29.07 13.12 7.18
N SER A 74 -29.89 13.32 8.21
CA SER A 74 -31.32 12.95 8.15
C SER A 74 -32.09 13.73 7.07
N SER A 75 -31.55 14.88 6.66
CA SER A 75 -31.97 15.64 5.47
C SER A 75 -31.21 15.25 4.19
N GLY A 76 -30.23 14.35 4.28
CA GLY A 76 -29.38 13.91 3.18
C GLY A 76 -29.95 12.67 2.48
N HIS A 77 -29.86 12.65 1.15
CA HIS A 77 -30.40 11.57 0.32
C HIS A 77 -29.55 10.29 0.48
N PRO A 78 -30.04 9.22 1.15
CA PRO A 78 -29.26 7.99 1.39
C PRO A 78 -28.84 7.30 0.07
N ALA A 79 -29.61 7.52 -0.99
CA ALA A 79 -29.28 7.08 -2.34
C ALA A 79 -27.94 7.64 -2.84
N LEU A 80 -27.57 8.89 -2.48
CA LEU A 80 -26.29 9.48 -2.86
C LEU A 80 -25.12 8.79 -2.16
N LEU A 81 -25.29 8.38 -0.90
CA LEU A 81 -24.27 7.64 -0.17
C LEU A 81 -24.04 6.27 -0.81
N VAL A 82 -25.12 5.56 -1.14
CA VAL A 82 -25.05 4.27 -1.85
C VAL A 82 -24.38 4.45 -3.22
N ALA A 83 -24.79 5.47 -3.99
CA ALA A 83 -24.21 5.78 -5.28
C ALA A 83 -22.71 6.11 -5.18
N ALA A 84 -22.31 6.93 -4.20
CA ALA A 84 -20.90 7.24 -3.94
C ALA A 84 -20.10 5.99 -3.55
N GLY A 85 -20.67 5.11 -2.72
CA GLY A 85 -20.07 3.82 -2.37
C GLY A 85 -19.88 2.91 -3.59
N LEU A 86 -20.89 2.79 -4.45
CA LEU A 86 -20.80 2.02 -5.69
C LEU A 86 -19.77 2.60 -6.66
N LEU A 87 -19.76 3.93 -6.85
CA LEU A 87 -18.76 4.62 -7.66
C LEU A 87 -17.34 4.38 -7.14
N LEU A 88 -17.14 4.37 -5.82
CA LEU A 88 -15.86 4.06 -5.21
C LEU A 88 -15.43 2.61 -5.50
N LEU A 89 -16.36 1.65 -5.41
CA LEU A 89 -16.10 0.24 -5.76
C LEU A 89 -15.73 0.09 -7.25
N PHE A 90 -16.46 0.74 -8.14
CA PHE A 90 -16.13 0.78 -9.56
C PHE A 90 -14.76 1.40 -9.80
N ALA A 91 -14.43 2.51 -9.14
CA ALA A 91 -13.12 3.15 -9.24
C ALA A 91 -12.00 2.19 -8.80
N GLN A 92 -12.17 1.45 -7.71
CA GLN A 92 -11.19 0.44 -7.25
C GLN A 92 -11.06 -0.72 -8.25
N ALA A 93 -12.16 -1.19 -8.82
CA ALA A 93 -12.16 -2.24 -9.83
C ALA A 93 -11.43 -1.79 -11.12
N PHE A 94 -11.70 -0.58 -11.60
CA PHE A 94 -11.02 0.00 -12.75
C PHE A 94 -9.53 0.23 -12.46
N LYS A 95 -9.17 0.71 -11.27
CA LYS A 95 -7.76 0.83 -10.88
C LYS A 95 -7.05 -0.53 -10.83
N ALA A 96 -7.72 -1.58 -10.34
CA ALA A 96 -7.14 -2.92 -10.31
C ALA A 96 -6.95 -3.47 -11.73
N TYR A 97 -7.94 -3.26 -12.59
CA TYR A 97 -7.89 -3.64 -14.00
C TYR A 97 -6.75 -2.92 -14.75
N GLY A 98 -6.69 -1.59 -14.63
CA GLY A 98 -5.67 -0.75 -15.24
C GLY A 98 -4.27 -1.05 -14.73
N TRP A 99 -4.12 -1.28 -13.42
CA TRP A 99 -2.85 -1.72 -12.84
C TRP A 99 -2.38 -3.05 -13.44
N GLY A 100 -3.31 -4.00 -13.63
CA GLY A 100 -2.99 -5.26 -14.29
C GLY A 100 -2.51 -5.10 -15.74
N ARG A 101 -2.95 -4.05 -16.46
CA ARG A 101 -2.56 -3.79 -17.85
C ARG A 101 -1.15 -3.21 -17.98
N LEU A 102 -0.53 -2.77 -16.89
CA LEU A 102 0.85 -2.26 -16.88
C LEU A 102 1.91 -3.38 -16.94
N PHE A 103 1.52 -4.63 -16.65
CA PHE A 103 2.41 -5.78 -16.73
C PHE A 103 2.40 -6.39 -18.13
N SER A 104 3.51 -7.01 -18.52
CA SER A 104 3.54 -7.89 -19.68
C SER A 104 2.60 -9.08 -19.46
N ALA A 105 2.14 -9.72 -20.55
CA ALA A 105 1.20 -10.84 -20.45
C ALA A 105 1.75 -12.01 -19.59
N GLU A 106 3.05 -12.22 -19.61
CA GLU A 106 3.74 -13.30 -18.89
C GLU A 106 3.96 -12.97 -17.40
N GLU A 107 4.11 -11.69 -17.04
CA GLU A 107 4.34 -11.25 -15.66
C GLU A 107 3.07 -10.81 -14.93
N ARG A 108 1.90 -10.88 -15.58
CA ARG A 108 0.65 -10.31 -15.06
C ARG A 108 0.16 -11.04 -13.79
N PRO A 109 0.05 -10.34 -12.64
CA PRO A 109 -0.53 -10.94 -11.45
C PRO A 109 -2.02 -11.24 -11.62
N LYS A 110 -2.55 -12.20 -10.85
CA LYS A 110 -3.98 -12.55 -10.87
C LYS A 110 -4.84 -11.31 -10.55
N PRO A 111 -5.96 -11.07 -11.27
CA PRO A 111 -6.82 -9.91 -11.02
C PRO A 111 -7.29 -9.78 -9.57
N LEU A 112 -7.57 -10.91 -8.91
CA LEU A 112 -7.93 -10.95 -7.48
C LEU A 112 -6.80 -10.45 -6.56
N ALA A 113 -5.53 -10.72 -6.91
CA ALA A 113 -4.39 -10.24 -6.13
C ALA A 113 -4.24 -8.71 -6.25
N LEU A 114 -4.50 -8.17 -7.43
CA LEU A 114 -4.47 -6.72 -7.68
C LEU A 114 -5.64 -6.01 -6.99
N ALA A 115 -6.85 -6.59 -7.04
CA ALA A 115 -8.01 -6.09 -6.33
C ALA A 115 -7.79 -6.12 -4.81
N ALA A 116 -7.26 -7.21 -4.27
CA ALA A 116 -6.91 -7.32 -2.85
C ALA A 116 -5.80 -6.33 -2.46
N GLY A 117 -4.81 -6.12 -3.33
CA GLY A 117 -3.75 -5.13 -3.11
C GLY A 117 -4.30 -3.70 -3.04
N ASN A 118 -5.21 -3.35 -3.95
CA ASN A 118 -5.88 -2.04 -3.94
C ASN A 118 -6.78 -1.85 -2.72
N GLY A 119 -7.56 -2.87 -2.34
CA GLY A 119 -8.37 -2.85 -1.13
C GLY A 119 -7.51 -2.69 0.14
N GLY A 120 -6.41 -3.44 0.23
CA GLY A 120 -5.46 -3.32 1.34
C GLY A 120 -4.82 -1.93 1.42
N ALA A 121 -4.43 -1.35 0.27
CA ALA A 121 -3.93 0.03 0.20
C ALA A 121 -4.97 1.06 0.68
N ALA A 122 -6.23 0.92 0.26
CA ALA A 122 -7.29 1.85 0.67
C ALA A 122 -7.50 1.86 2.19
N LEU A 123 -7.40 0.70 2.84
CA LEU A 123 -7.47 0.60 4.31
C LEU A 123 -6.22 1.16 4.98
N ILE A 124 -5.03 0.81 4.51
CA ILE A 124 -3.76 1.28 5.10
C ILE A 124 -3.60 2.79 4.94
N GLY A 125 -4.04 3.38 3.83
CA GLY A 125 -4.00 4.83 3.63
C GLY A 125 -4.84 5.63 4.64
N MET A 126 -5.83 5.00 5.28
CA MET A 126 -6.59 5.62 6.37
C MET A 126 -5.91 5.49 7.74
N VAL A 127 -5.07 4.46 7.94
CA VAL A 127 -4.48 4.13 9.25
C VAL A 127 -3.05 4.63 9.38
N LEU A 128 -2.24 4.56 8.31
CA LEU A 128 -0.83 4.95 8.34
C LEU A 128 -0.54 6.11 7.37
N PRO A 129 -0.06 7.26 7.87
CA PRO A 129 0.48 8.32 7.02
C PRO A 129 1.83 7.89 6.42
N GLY A 130 2.16 8.39 5.23
CA GLY A 130 3.51 8.22 4.65
C GLY A 130 3.64 7.21 3.50
N ARG A 131 2.58 6.98 2.71
CA ARG A 131 2.58 6.13 1.50
C ARG A 131 2.84 4.63 1.75
N PHE A 132 2.51 4.13 2.94
CA PHE A 132 2.56 2.70 3.25
C PHE A 132 1.56 1.86 2.45
N ASP A 133 0.59 2.49 1.79
CA ASP A 133 -0.36 1.85 0.90
C ASP A 133 0.34 1.17 -0.31
N ASP A 134 1.43 1.77 -0.83
CA ASP A 134 2.22 1.19 -1.92
C ASP A 134 2.99 -0.05 -1.44
N ALA A 135 3.54 -0.03 -0.23
CA ALA A 135 4.17 -1.20 0.38
C ALA A 135 3.13 -2.31 0.64
N MET A 136 1.92 -1.94 1.06
CA MET A 136 0.83 -2.89 1.24
C MET A 136 0.43 -3.56 -0.08
N ARG A 137 0.31 -2.79 -1.17
CA ARG A 137 0.05 -3.35 -2.51
C ARG A 137 1.07 -4.41 -2.90
N VAL A 138 2.36 -4.12 -2.74
CA VAL A 138 3.44 -5.09 -3.03
C VAL A 138 3.34 -6.32 -2.13
N ALA A 139 3.13 -6.12 -0.83
CA ALA A 139 3.05 -7.22 0.14
C ALA A 139 1.84 -8.14 -0.11
N VAL A 140 0.65 -7.57 -0.42
CA VAL A 140 -0.55 -8.35 -0.73
C VAL A 140 -0.37 -9.11 -2.03
N VAL A 141 0.05 -8.46 -3.12
CA VAL A 141 0.16 -9.13 -4.44
C VAL A 141 1.14 -10.29 -4.37
N ARG A 142 2.28 -10.14 -3.68
CA ARG A 142 3.26 -11.22 -3.51
C ARG A 142 2.80 -12.35 -2.60
N ARG A 143 1.80 -12.10 -1.75
CA ARG A 143 1.21 -13.14 -0.89
C ARG A 143 0.37 -14.12 -1.68
N TYR A 144 -0.21 -13.70 -2.82
CA TYR A 144 -0.94 -14.59 -3.73
C TYR A 144 0.03 -15.40 -4.61
N ARG A 145 0.05 -16.73 -4.44
CA ARG A 145 0.90 -17.63 -5.25
C ARG A 145 0.13 -18.30 -6.40
N PRO A 146 0.81 -18.63 -7.53
CA PRO A 146 2.12 -18.11 -7.96
C PRO A 146 2.00 -16.64 -8.40
N CYS A 147 3.00 -15.80 -8.05
CA CYS A 147 3.08 -14.40 -8.48
C CYS A 147 4.26 -14.28 -9.46
N PRO A 148 4.01 -14.15 -10.77
CA PRO A 148 5.07 -14.10 -11.78
C PRO A 148 5.83 -12.76 -11.77
N ALA A 149 5.19 -11.65 -11.35
CA ALA A 149 5.85 -10.36 -11.23
C ALA A 149 6.87 -10.30 -10.09
N GLY A 150 8.11 -9.90 -10.41
CA GLY A 150 9.14 -9.56 -9.41
C GLY A 150 8.82 -8.28 -8.63
N VAL A 151 9.41 -8.10 -7.44
CA VAL A 151 9.24 -6.87 -6.60
C VAL A 151 9.55 -5.61 -7.41
N ARG A 152 10.58 -5.67 -8.25
CA ARG A 152 10.97 -4.58 -9.14
C ARG A 152 9.90 -4.21 -10.14
N ALA A 153 9.28 -5.20 -10.81
CA ALA A 153 8.18 -4.97 -11.73
C ALA A 153 6.95 -4.38 -11.01
N LEU A 154 6.65 -4.87 -9.80
CA LEU A 154 5.59 -4.30 -8.95
C LEU A 154 5.90 -2.84 -8.58
N CYS A 155 7.10 -2.52 -8.11
CA CYS A 155 7.48 -1.14 -7.81
C CYS A 155 7.44 -0.23 -9.05
N LEU A 156 7.93 -0.70 -10.20
CA LEU A 156 7.85 0.04 -11.47
C LEU A 156 6.39 0.31 -11.85
N SER A 157 5.53 -0.70 -11.75
CA SER A 157 4.11 -0.55 -12.07
C SER A 157 3.41 0.46 -11.16
N LEU A 158 3.78 0.54 -9.88
CA LEU A 158 3.23 1.52 -8.93
C LEU A 158 3.72 2.94 -9.23
N VAL A 159 4.99 3.10 -9.61
CA VAL A 159 5.51 4.39 -10.08
C VAL A 159 4.76 4.84 -11.33
N MET A 160 4.60 3.96 -12.33
CA MET A 160 3.85 4.26 -13.54
C MET A 160 2.38 4.58 -13.24
N LEU A 161 1.75 3.83 -12.33
CA LEU A 161 0.38 4.09 -11.89
C LEU A 161 0.25 5.47 -11.22
N GLY A 162 1.22 5.85 -10.38
CA GLY A 162 1.27 7.18 -9.75
C GLY A 162 1.48 8.32 -10.74
N LEU A 163 2.30 8.12 -11.79
CA LEU A 163 2.44 9.08 -12.88
C LEU A 163 1.14 9.23 -13.65
N ILE A 164 0.47 8.12 -14.00
CA ILE A 164 -0.82 8.13 -14.69
C ILE A 164 -1.89 8.85 -13.85
N ASP A 165 -1.97 8.55 -12.54
CA ASP A 165 -2.89 9.24 -11.63
C ASP A 165 -2.61 10.76 -11.62
N SER A 166 -1.33 11.17 -11.62
CA SER A 166 -0.94 12.60 -11.66
C SER A 166 -1.34 13.26 -12.98
N VAL A 167 -1.18 12.58 -14.11
CA VAL A 167 -1.63 13.07 -15.44
C VAL A 167 -3.14 13.22 -15.47
N ALA A 168 -3.88 12.23 -14.96
CA ALA A 168 -5.34 12.25 -14.94
C ALA A 168 -5.90 13.39 -14.08
N LEU A 169 -5.21 13.75 -13.00
CA LEU A 169 -5.59 14.87 -12.13
C LEU A 169 -5.24 16.24 -12.73
N ALA A 170 -4.28 16.33 -13.65
CA ALA A 170 -3.80 17.58 -14.21
C ALA A 170 -4.90 18.48 -14.82
N PRO A 171 -5.76 18.00 -15.73
CA PRO A 171 -6.80 18.85 -16.34
C PRO A 171 -7.85 19.30 -15.31
N LEU A 172 -8.19 18.43 -14.36
CA LEU A 172 -9.13 18.75 -13.28
C LEU A 172 -8.56 19.81 -12.33
N ALA A 173 -7.28 19.66 -11.95
CA ALA A 173 -6.58 20.62 -11.11
C ALA A 173 -6.43 21.98 -11.81
N LEU A 174 -6.10 21.98 -13.10
CA LEU A 174 -6.02 23.20 -13.90
C LEU A 174 -7.38 23.91 -13.99
N ALA A 175 -8.45 23.18 -14.33
CA ALA A 175 -9.79 23.74 -14.37
C ALA A 175 -10.17 24.35 -13.02
N ALA A 176 -9.96 23.63 -11.92
CA ALA A 176 -10.22 24.11 -10.56
C ALA A 176 -9.37 25.32 -10.16
N ALA A 177 -8.11 25.41 -10.63
CA ALA A 177 -7.25 26.57 -10.38
C ALA A 177 -7.72 27.84 -11.10
N VAL A 178 -8.43 27.70 -12.22
CA VAL A 178 -8.96 28.84 -13.01
C VAL A 178 -10.32 29.31 -12.48
N PHE A 179 -11.08 28.46 -11.77
CA PHE A 179 -12.36 28.85 -11.16
C PHE A 179 -12.21 30.01 -10.17
N ALA A 180 -13.08 31.02 -10.30
CA ALA A 180 -13.00 32.29 -9.58
C ALA A 180 -13.31 32.20 -8.07
N GLY A 181 -13.78 31.05 -7.57
CA GLY A 181 -14.18 30.87 -6.17
C GLY A 181 -13.09 30.34 -5.22
N ALA A 182 -11.92 29.93 -5.72
CA ALA A 182 -10.87 29.35 -4.88
C ALA A 182 -9.92 30.44 -4.31
N GLY A 183 -9.58 30.35 -3.02
CA GLY A 183 -8.57 31.23 -2.41
C GLY A 183 -7.20 31.08 -3.09
N THR A 184 -6.40 32.14 -3.10
CA THR A 184 -5.09 32.20 -3.80
C THR A 184 -4.16 31.04 -3.46
N GLY A 185 -4.11 30.63 -2.19
CA GLY A 185 -3.32 29.46 -1.75
C GLY A 185 -3.80 28.13 -2.34
N VAL A 186 -5.13 27.93 -2.45
CA VAL A 186 -5.71 26.73 -3.07
C VAL A 186 -5.42 26.72 -4.57
N ARG A 187 -5.53 27.87 -5.25
CA ARG A 187 -5.18 28.00 -6.67
C ARG A 187 -3.71 27.70 -6.93
N ALA A 188 -2.82 28.21 -6.09
CA ALA A 188 -1.38 27.92 -6.18
C ALA A 188 -1.11 26.41 -5.99
N GLY A 189 -1.73 25.77 -5.00
CA GLY A 189 -1.63 24.33 -4.79
C GLY A 189 -2.12 23.52 -6.00
N LEU A 190 -3.28 23.89 -6.56
CA LEU A 190 -3.83 23.25 -7.75
C LEU A 190 -2.98 23.49 -9.00
N ALA A 191 -2.37 24.66 -9.14
CA ALA A 191 -1.42 24.95 -10.20
C ALA A 191 -0.17 24.06 -10.10
N VAL A 192 0.36 23.84 -8.89
CA VAL A 192 1.47 22.91 -8.67
C VAL A 192 1.08 21.49 -9.08
N VAL A 193 -0.12 21.03 -8.72
CA VAL A 193 -0.64 19.71 -9.14
C VAL A 193 -0.76 19.61 -10.66
N ALA A 194 -1.29 20.65 -11.31
CA ALA A 194 -1.41 20.69 -12.77
C ALA A 194 -0.03 20.62 -13.46
N VAL A 195 0.94 21.40 -12.99
CA VAL A 195 2.33 21.39 -13.52
C VAL A 195 2.98 20.02 -13.31
N ALA A 196 2.83 19.44 -12.11
CA ALA A 196 3.35 18.10 -11.82
C ALA A 196 2.75 17.03 -12.73
N GLY A 197 1.44 17.11 -13.00
CA GLY A 197 0.76 16.23 -13.93
C GLY A 197 1.25 16.37 -15.39
N VAL A 198 1.46 17.60 -15.87
CA VAL A 198 2.07 17.84 -17.20
C VAL A 198 3.49 17.27 -17.26
N ALA A 199 4.31 17.49 -16.22
CA ALA A 199 5.65 16.92 -16.13
C ALA A 199 5.63 15.38 -16.14
N ALA A 200 4.66 14.75 -15.45
CA ALA A 200 4.46 13.32 -15.50
C ALA A 200 4.09 12.82 -16.90
N ALA A 201 3.25 13.54 -17.65
CA ALA A 201 2.91 13.20 -19.04
C ALA A 201 4.14 13.24 -19.95
N VAL A 202 4.94 14.31 -19.84
CA VAL A 202 6.21 14.44 -20.58
C VAL A 202 7.15 13.28 -20.25
N LEU A 203 7.26 12.91 -18.96
CA LEU A 203 8.09 11.77 -18.54
C LEU A 203 7.61 10.45 -19.12
N ILE A 204 6.30 10.16 -19.10
CA ILE A 204 5.73 8.93 -19.67
C ILE A 204 6.04 8.81 -21.17
N VAL A 205 5.88 9.91 -21.93
CA VAL A 205 6.16 9.95 -23.37
C VAL A 205 7.66 9.85 -23.67
N ALA A 206 8.50 10.46 -22.84
CA ALA A 206 9.95 10.41 -22.98
C ALA A 206 10.55 9.05 -22.58
N LEU A 207 9.90 8.32 -21.67
CA LEU A 207 10.40 7.07 -21.09
C LEU A 207 10.84 6.01 -22.13
N PRO A 208 10.06 5.64 -23.15
CA PRO A 208 10.50 4.66 -24.16
C PRO A 208 11.75 5.12 -24.91
N ARG A 209 11.90 6.43 -25.19
CA ARG A 209 13.08 6.99 -25.84
C ARG A 209 14.30 7.00 -24.92
N LEU A 210 14.09 7.25 -23.63
CA LEU A 210 15.14 7.22 -22.61
C LEU A 210 15.66 5.80 -22.35
N VAL A 211 14.78 4.79 -22.38
CA VAL A 211 15.16 3.38 -22.22
C VAL A 211 15.90 2.84 -23.44
N ALA A 212 15.59 3.32 -24.65
CA ALA A 212 16.30 2.97 -25.88
C ALA A 212 17.74 3.54 -25.95
N SER A 213 18.08 4.52 -25.11
CA SER A 213 19.42 5.15 -25.11
C SER A 213 20.41 4.40 -24.21
N ARG A 214 21.54 3.97 -24.79
CA ARG A 214 22.65 3.29 -24.07
C ARG A 214 23.25 4.14 -22.94
N ARG A 215 23.07 5.47 -22.96
CA ARG A 215 23.60 6.38 -21.92
C ARG A 215 22.85 6.23 -20.59
N THR A 216 21.57 5.92 -20.62
CA THR A 216 20.72 5.79 -19.43
C THR A 216 20.98 4.48 -18.69
N LEU A 217 21.40 3.42 -19.42
CA LEU A 217 21.87 2.15 -18.85
C LEU A 217 23.15 2.28 -18.00
N ARG A 218 23.92 3.38 -18.12
CA ARG A 218 25.06 3.63 -17.22
C ARG A 218 24.62 3.90 -15.79
N PHE A 219 23.48 4.56 -15.61
CA PHE A 219 22.93 4.90 -14.28
C PHE A 219 22.18 3.71 -13.65
N ARG A 220 22.16 3.67 -12.31
CA ARG A 220 21.49 2.60 -11.55
C ARG A 220 20.01 2.47 -11.91
N LEU A 221 19.32 3.58 -12.21
CA LEU A 221 17.93 3.56 -12.68
C LEU A 221 17.75 2.87 -14.03
N GLY A 222 18.66 3.07 -15.00
CA GLY A 222 18.58 2.39 -16.30
C GLY A 222 18.87 0.88 -16.20
N ARG A 223 19.82 0.48 -15.35
CA ARG A 223 20.00 -0.96 -15.01
C ARG A 223 18.82 -1.53 -14.24
N TRP A 224 18.10 -0.68 -13.51
CA TRP A 224 16.82 -0.97 -12.85
C TRP A 224 15.59 -0.86 -13.78
N LEU A 225 15.77 -0.50 -15.05
CA LEU A 225 14.73 -0.62 -16.10
C LEU A 225 15.03 -1.72 -17.11
N SER A 226 16.30 -2.12 -17.27
CA SER A 226 16.70 -3.18 -18.21
C SER A 226 16.11 -4.54 -17.81
N PRO A 227 15.39 -5.24 -18.72
CA PRO A 227 14.98 -6.62 -18.49
C PRO A 227 16.23 -7.48 -18.33
N ARG A 228 16.34 -8.22 -17.22
CA ARG A 228 17.27 -9.35 -17.17
C ARG A 228 16.47 -10.57 -17.57
N THR A 229 16.69 -11.01 -18.80
CA THR A 229 16.45 -12.38 -19.22
C THR A 229 17.33 -13.27 -18.35
N THR A 230 16.80 -13.75 -17.24
CA THR A 230 17.34 -14.94 -16.59
C THR A 230 16.31 -16.04 -16.83
N SER A 231 16.75 -16.99 -17.64
CA SER A 231 16.12 -18.25 -18.05
C SER A 231 15.27 -18.95 -17.00
#